data_AF-A0A1I6S527-F1
#
_entry.id   AF-A0A1I6S527-F1
#
_cell.length_a   1.000
_cell.length_b   1.000
_cell.length_c   1.000
_cell.angle_alpha   90.00
_cell.angle_beta   90.00
_cell.angle_gamma   90.00
#
_symmetry.space_group_name_H-M   'P 1'
#
loop_
_entity.id
_entity.type
_entity.pdbx_description
1 polymer ?
#
loop_
_entity_poly.entity_id
_entity_poly.type
_entity_poly.pdbx_seq_one_letter_code
_entity_poly.pdbx_strand_id
1 'polypeptide(L)'
;MSQESSAASARSFTVSGEIFSMPNLDIYAQMTYIVLSSGATDSLSLSVPDMARKGRMTIKQVIKAMQDLTEQKLISHKVFRHLIGEFQDDRLSWSAKGLLTYCKEHPSTSVDELIALSDQSDENETTIRKALLELKHAGYLEDYPELRQIAT
;
A
#
# COMPACT_ATOMS: atom_id res chain seq x y z
N MET A 1 24.81 -5.82 -46.68
CA MET A 1 24.98 -5.67 -45.23
C MET A 1 23.77 -4.90 -44.74
N SER A 2 22.78 -5.60 -44.21
CA SER A 2 21.57 -5.01 -43.66
C SER A 2 21.64 -5.21 -42.15
N GLN A 3 21.81 -4.14 -41.38
CA GLN A 3 21.64 -4.17 -39.94
C GLN A 3 20.47 -3.27 -39.60
N GLU A 4 19.36 -3.93 -39.30
CA GLU A 4 18.10 -3.36 -38.89
C GLU A 4 18.28 -2.49 -37.64
N SER A 5 17.87 -1.23 -37.76
CA SER A 5 17.59 -0.38 -36.61
C SER A 5 16.44 -1.02 -35.83
N SER A 6 16.75 -1.65 -34.70
CA SER A 6 15.77 -2.04 -33.70
C SER A 6 15.18 -0.78 -33.07
N ALA A 7 14.24 -0.17 -33.79
CA ALA A 7 13.31 0.80 -33.26
C ALA A 7 12.52 0.08 -32.16
N ALA A 8 12.92 0.31 -30.90
CA ALA A 8 12.12 -0.06 -29.75
C ALA A 8 10.73 0.54 -29.97
N SER A 9 9.76 -0.33 -30.27
CA SER A 9 8.36 0.06 -30.45
C SER A 9 7.93 0.77 -29.18
N ALA A 10 7.86 2.10 -29.24
CA ALA A 10 7.35 2.92 -28.16
C ALA A 10 5.87 2.57 -28.02
N ARG A 11 5.55 1.66 -27.09
CA ARG A 11 4.16 1.35 -26.74
C ARG A 11 3.51 2.66 -26.32
N SER A 12 2.53 3.11 -27.10
CA SER A 12 1.72 4.27 -26.76
C SER A 12 0.80 3.87 -25.62
N PHE A 13 0.95 4.53 -24.48
CA PHE A 13 0.04 4.38 -23.34
C PHE A 13 -0.74 5.67 -23.19
N THR A 14 -2.06 5.58 -23.28
CA THR A 14 -2.96 6.70 -22.96
C THR A 14 -3.18 6.72 -21.47
N VAL A 15 -2.46 7.59 -20.77
CA VAL A 15 -2.79 7.95 -19.38
C VAL A 15 -3.91 8.98 -19.44
N SER A 16 -5.03 8.73 -18.76
CA SER A 16 -6.11 9.72 -18.66
C SER A 16 -5.55 11.03 -18.10
N GLY A 17 -5.72 12.13 -18.85
CA GLY A 17 -5.19 13.45 -18.47
C GLY A 17 -5.73 13.99 -17.15
N GLU A 18 -6.80 13.37 -16.63
CA GLU A 18 -7.44 13.69 -15.35
C GLU A 18 -6.48 13.66 -14.16
N ILE A 19 -5.46 12.79 -14.18
CA ILE A 19 -4.46 12.69 -13.10
C ILE A 19 -3.67 13.99 -12.92
N PHE A 20 -3.42 14.73 -14.00
CA PHE A 20 -2.69 16.00 -13.97
C PHE A 20 -3.56 17.16 -13.46
N SER A 21 -4.88 16.99 -13.47
CA SER A 21 -5.85 18.00 -13.01
C SER A 21 -6.39 17.74 -11.60
N MET A 22 -6.05 16.60 -10.98
CA MET A 22 -6.54 16.29 -9.64
C MET A 22 -5.88 17.20 -8.60
N PRO A 23 -6.67 17.97 -7.82
CA PRO A 23 -6.14 18.74 -6.71
C PRO A 23 -5.58 17.77 -5.67
N ASN A 24 -4.47 18.16 -5.02
CA ASN A 24 -3.79 17.41 -3.97
C ASN A 24 -2.94 16.20 -4.40
N LEU A 25 -2.73 15.98 -5.70
CA LEU A 25 -1.67 15.08 -6.17
C LEU A 25 -0.42 15.86 -6.53
N ASP A 26 0.66 15.60 -5.83
CA ASP A 26 1.96 16.14 -6.20
C ASP A 26 2.52 15.45 -7.46
N ILE A 27 3.64 15.97 -7.95
CA ILE A 27 4.28 15.43 -9.15
C ILE A 27 4.78 13.99 -8.96
N TYR A 28 5.12 13.58 -7.75
CA TYR A 28 5.59 12.22 -7.48
C TYR A 28 4.44 11.21 -7.51
N ALA A 29 3.26 11.57 -6.99
CA ALA A 29 2.03 10.79 -7.09
C ALA A 29 1.61 10.62 -8.56
N GLN A 30 1.61 11.71 -9.34
CA GLN A 30 1.31 11.66 -10.78
C GLN A 30 2.29 10.76 -11.54
N MET A 31 3.60 10.92 -11.31
CA MET A 31 4.62 10.09 -11.94
C MET A 31 4.53 8.62 -11.55
N THR A 32 4.23 8.34 -10.29
CA THR A 32 4.01 6.98 -9.78
C THR A 32 2.82 6.33 -10.47
N TYR A 33 1.71 7.06 -10.63
CA TYR A 33 0.53 6.59 -11.36
C TYR A 33 0.83 6.30 -12.83
N ILE A 34 1.61 7.16 -13.50
CA ILE A 34 2.06 6.94 -14.89
C ILE A 34 2.93 5.67 -14.99
N VAL A 35 3.87 5.49 -14.06
CA VAL A 35 4.74 4.31 -14.04
C VAL A 35 3.91 3.03 -13.87
N LEU A 36 2.95 3.03 -12.94
CA LEU A 36 2.04 1.89 -12.72
C LEU A 36 1.18 1.58 -13.95
N SER A 37 0.57 2.62 -14.55
CA SER A 37 -0.30 2.46 -15.73
C SER A 37 0.46 2.06 -17.00
N SER A 38 1.74 2.43 -17.11
CA SER A 38 2.62 1.98 -18.21
C SER A 38 3.05 0.51 -18.07
N GLY A 39 2.92 -0.08 -16.89
CA GLY A 39 3.23 -1.48 -16.58
C GLY A 39 2.14 -2.46 -17.04
N ALA A 40 1.63 -2.32 -18.26
CA ALA A 40 0.40 -2.97 -18.74
C ALA A 40 0.41 -4.51 -18.86
N THR A 41 1.45 -5.20 -18.41
CA THR A 41 1.50 -6.67 -18.38
C THR A 41 1.64 -7.27 -16.99
N ASP A 42 2.07 -6.52 -15.98
CA ASP A 42 2.03 -6.92 -14.57
C ASP A 42 2.50 -5.75 -13.70
N SER A 43 1.61 -4.82 -13.37
CA SER A 43 1.92 -3.75 -12.41
C SER A 43 2.39 -4.30 -11.05
N LEU A 44 2.07 -5.56 -10.75
CA LEU A 44 2.50 -6.31 -9.56
C LEU A 44 3.92 -6.89 -9.65
N SER A 45 4.53 -6.91 -10.83
CA SER A 45 5.94 -7.33 -11.04
C SER A 45 6.93 -6.20 -10.83
N LEU A 46 6.45 -4.97 -10.72
CA LEU A 46 7.28 -3.78 -10.61
C LEU A 46 7.78 -3.65 -9.18
N SER A 47 9.10 -3.58 -8.96
CA SER A 47 9.64 -3.34 -7.62
C SER A 47 9.63 -1.84 -7.28
N VAL A 48 9.57 -1.48 -5.98
CA VAL A 48 9.67 -0.09 -5.53
C VAL A 48 10.98 0.59 -6.00
N PRO A 49 12.16 -0.07 -5.99
CA PRO A 49 13.37 0.48 -6.60
C PRO A 49 13.24 0.77 -8.10
N ASP A 50 12.54 -0.09 -8.85
CA ASP A 50 12.30 0.13 -10.27
C ASP A 50 11.36 1.31 -10.52
N MET A 51 10.33 1.46 -9.69
CA MET A 51 9.45 2.62 -9.71
C MET A 51 10.21 3.90 -9.47
N ALA A 52 11.06 3.91 -8.43
CA ALA A 52 11.90 5.04 -8.06
C ALA A 52 12.81 5.45 -9.24
N ARG A 53 13.47 4.47 -9.86
CA ARG A 53 14.33 4.68 -11.03
C ARG A 53 13.56 5.21 -12.24
N LYS A 54 12.44 4.59 -12.61
CA LYS A 54 11.61 5.00 -13.76
C LYS A 54 11.01 6.39 -13.57
N GLY A 55 10.59 6.71 -12.35
CA GLY A 55 10.02 7.99 -11.97
C GLY A 55 11.03 9.08 -11.62
N ARG A 56 12.35 8.77 -11.65
CA ARG A 56 13.43 9.68 -11.23
C ARG A 56 13.21 10.27 -9.84
N MET A 57 12.85 9.41 -8.91
CA MET A 57 12.51 9.75 -7.53
C MET A 57 13.22 8.82 -6.55
N THR A 58 13.20 9.17 -5.27
CA THR A 58 13.70 8.31 -4.18
C THR A 58 12.66 7.26 -3.80
N ILE A 59 13.09 6.19 -3.14
CA ILE A 59 12.19 5.15 -2.59
C ILE A 59 11.14 5.78 -1.66
N LYS A 60 11.55 6.70 -0.78
CA LYS A 60 10.63 7.39 0.13
C LYS A 60 9.55 8.17 -0.60
N GLN A 61 9.91 8.83 -1.70
CA GLN A 61 8.94 9.54 -2.54
C GLN A 61 7.96 8.58 -3.23
N VAL A 62 8.42 7.40 -3.68
CA VAL A 62 7.51 6.36 -4.20
C VAL A 62 6.54 5.89 -3.12
N ILE A 63 7.02 5.57 -1.91
CA ILE A 63 6.18 5.09 -0.82
C ILE A 63 5.10 6.12 -0.50
N LYS A 64 5.50 7.40 -0.32
CA LYS A 64 4.56 8.49 -0.06
C LYS A 64 3.55 8.66 -1.20
N ALA A 65 4.03 8.69 -2.44
CA ALA A 65 3.17 8.78 -3.62
C ALA A 65 2.14 7.63 -3.68
N MET A 66 2.55 6.41 -3.35
CA MET A 66 1.67 5.25 -3.29
C MET A 66 0.61 5.39 -2.19
N GLN A 67 0.96 5.98 -1.04
CA GLN A 67 0.01 6.27 0.04
C GLN A 67 -1.03 7.29 -0.45
N ASP A 68 -0.58 8.42 -1.00
CA ASP A 68 -1.43 9.50 -1.49
C ASP A 68 -2.40 8.97 -2.59
N LEU A 69 -1.91 8.15 -3.52
CA LEU A 69 -2.74 7.50 -4.55
C LEU A 69 -3.77 6.53 -3.96
N THR A 70 -3.44 5.82 -2.88
CA THR A 70 -4.36 4.90 -2.21
C THR A 70 -5.46 5.67 -1.47
N GLU A 71 -5.10 6.75 -0.78
CA GLU A 71 -6.04 7.62 -0.05
C GLU A 71 -7.05 8.30 -0.99
N GLN A 72 -6.59 8.70 -2.18
CA GLN A 72 -7.44 9.22 -3.25
C GLN A 72 -8.20 8.13 -4.04
N LYS A 73 -8.08 6.85 -3.64
CA LYS A 73 -8.73 5.69 -4.28
C LYS A 73 -8.37 5.48 -5.75
N LEU A 74 -7.19 5.96 -6.16
CA LEU A 74 -6.67 5.80 -7.53
C LEU A 74 -5.98 4.46 -7.73
N ILE A 75 -5.52 3.85 -6.63
CA ILE A 75 -5.06 2.47 -6.58
C ILE A 75 -5.73 1.76 -5.40
N SER A 76 -5.84 0.43 -5.47
CA SER A 76 -6.43 -0.36 -4.38
C SER A 76 -5.43 -0.59 -3.24
N HIS A 77 -5.95 -0.78 -2.02
CA HIS A 77 -5.14 -1.19 -0.87
C HIS A 77 -4.36 -2.48 -1.16
N LYS A 78 -4.94 -3.43 -1.91
CA LYS A 78 -4.26 -4.66 -2.32
C LYS A 78 -2.99 -4.40 -3.13
N VAL A 79 -3.03 -3.49 -4.10
CA VAL A 79 -1.85 -3.12 -4.91
C VAL A 79 -0.80 -2.46 -4.03
N PHE A 80 -1.21 -1.57 -3.14
CA PHE A 80 -0.31 -0.94 -2.17
C PHE A 80 0.39 -1.98 -1.29
N ARG A 81 -0.38 -2.86 -0.64
CA ARG A 81 0.14 -3.90 0.27
C ARG A 81 1.15 -4.80 -0.42
N HIS A 82 0.86 -5.21 -1.65
CA HIS A 82 1.74 -6.07 -2.45
C HIS A 82 3.09 -5.43 -2.76
N LEU A 83 3.09 -4.12 -3.09
CA LEU A 83 4.31 -3.43 -3.53
C LEU A 83 5.15 -2.88 -2.38
N ILE A 84 4.50 -2.39 -1.31
CA ILE A 84 5.16 -1.68 -0.21
C ILE A 84 5.41 -2.62 0.99
N GLY A 85 4.45 -3.49 1.30
CA GLY A 85 4.43 -4.33 2.49
C GLY A 85 4.07 -3.56 3.77
N GLU A 86 3.61 -4.28 4.79
CA GLU A 86 3.12 -3.67 6.03
C GLU A 86 4.18 -2.86 6.80
N PHE A 87 5.45 -3.26 6.76
CA PHE A 87 6.48 -2.62 7.58
C PHE A 87 6.91 -1.25 7.06
N GLN A 88 6.75 -1.02 5.75
CA GLN A 88 7.03 0.28 5.11
C GLN A 88 5.79 1.16 5.00
N ASP A 89 4.64 0.70 5.50
CA ASP A 89 3.43 1.51 5.55
C ASP A 89 3.47 2.46 6.75
N ASP A 90 3.73 3.74 6.51
CA ASP A 90 3.76 4.77 7.55
C ASP A 90 2.36 5.14 8.07
N ARG A 91 1.28 4.62 7.47
CA ARG A 91 -0.09 4.76 8.00
C ARG A 91 -0.35 3.86 9.19
N LEU A 92 0.51 2.86 9.43
CA LEU A 92 0.40 1.92 10.53
C LEU A 92 1.42 2.25 11.63
N SER A 93 0.93 2.33 12.87
CA SER A 93 1.77 2.34 14.05
C SER A 93 2.53 1.02 14.25
N TRP A 94 3.54 1.03 15.12
CA TRP A 94 4.25 -0.20 15.50
C TRP A 94 3.33 -1.23 16.15
N SER A 95 2.37 -0.81 16.98
CA SER A 95 1.38 -1.73 17.57
C SER A 95 0.47 -2.33 16.50
N ALA A 96 0.03 -1.55 15.50
CA ALA A 96 -0.73 -2.09 14.36
C ALA A 96 0.07 -3.12 13.54
N LYS A 97 1.35 -2.87 13.27
CA LYS A 97 2.24 -3.81 12.57
C LYS A 97 2.45 -5.11 13.38
N GLY A 98 2.68 -4.97 14.69
CA GLY A 98 2.82 -6.11 15.60
C GLY A 98 1.54 -6.94 15.67
N LEU A 99 0.39 -6.27 15.84
CA LEU A 99 -0.92 -6.90 15.88
C LEU A 99 -1.23 -7.65 14.59
N LEU A 100 -0.95 -7.05 13.43
CA LEU A 100 -1.12 -7.71 12.13
C LEU A 100 -0.25 -8.95 12.01
N THR A 101 1.00 -8.89 12.48
CA THR A 101 1.92 -10.04 12.49
C THR A 101 1.36 -11.16 13.35
N TYR A 102 0.88 -10.83 14.56
CA TYR A 102 0.24 -11.79 15.45
C TYR A 102 -0.99 -12.44 14.81
N CYS A 103 -1.88 -11.65 14.20
CA CYS A 103 -3.08 -12.16 13.54
C CYS A 103 -2.76 -13.06 12.32
N LYS A 104 -1.63 -12.87 11.64
CA LYS A 104 -1.16 -13.77 10.58
C LYS A 104 -0.73 -15.13 11.13
N GLU A 105 -0.12 -15.16 12.30
CA GLU A 105 0.33 -16.39 12.97
C GLU A 105 -0.79 -17.10 13.71
N HIS A 106 -1.82 -16.36 14.14
CA HIS A 106 -2.98 -16.86 14.86
C HIS A 106 -4.31 -16.44 14.19
N PRO A 107 -4.68 -17.07 13.05
CA PRO A 107 -5.82 -16.62 12.24
C PRO A 107 -7.20 -16.77 12.90
N SER A 108 -7.29 -17.61 13.93
CA SER A 108 -8.51 -17.87 14.70
C SER A 108 -8.59 -17.05 15.99
N THR A 109 -7.66 -16.13 16.20
CA THR A 109 -7.65 -15.32 17.42
C THR A 109 -8.84 -14.36 17.42
N SER A 110 -9.58 -14.36 18.52
CA SER A 110 -10.65 -13.41 18.76
C SER A 110 -10.14 -12.08 19.30
N VAL A 111 -10.91 -11.00 19.14
CA VAL A 111 -10.55 -9.71 19.74
C VAL A 111 -10.54 -9.77 21.26
N ASP A 112 -11.41 -10.57 21.88
CA ASP A 112 -11.43 -10.74 23.34
C ASP A 112 -10.13 -11.38 23.83
N GLU A 113 -9.56 -12.32 23.05
CA GLU A 113 -8.23 -12.88 23.31
C GLU A 113 -7.13 -11.82 23.13
N LEU A 114 -7.21 -10.98 22.09
CA LEU A 114 -6.25 -9.88 21.89
C LEU A 114 -6.29 -8.87 23.05
N ILE A 115 -7.49 -8.49 23.51
CA ILE A 115 -7.66 -7.59 24.64
C ILE A 115 -7.18 -8.25 25.94
N ALA A 116 -7.48 -9.53 26.15
CA ALA A 116 -6.98 -10.28 27.30
C ALA A 116 -5.44 -10.40 27.32
N LEU A 117 -4.79 -10.43 26.15
CA LEU A 117 -3.33 -10.35 26.05
C LEU A 117 -2.81 -8.96 26.41
N SER A 118 -3.55 -7.88 26.10
CA SER A 118 -3.18 -6.53 26.53
C SER A 118 -3.19 -6.38 28.04
N ASP A 119 -4.16 -6.96 28.76
CA ASP A 119 -4.22 -6.95 30.23
C ASP A 119 -3.00 -7.62 30.91
N GLN A 120 -2.26 -8.45 30.17
CA GLN A 120 -1.02 -9.10 30.63
C GLN A 120 0.26 -8.34 30.24
N SER A 121 0.11 -7.25 29.50
CA SER A 121 1.18 -6.38 29.02
C SER A 121 0.93 -4.96 29.52
N ASP A 122 1.94 -4.07 29.49
CA ASP A 122 1.71 -2.65 29.78
C ASP A 122 0.95 -1.93 28.63
N GLU A 123 0.49 -2.68 27.60
CA GLU A 123 -0.35 -2.14 26.54
C GLU A 123 -1.80 -2.05 27.02
N ASN A 124 -2.41 -0.87 26.83
CA ASN A 124 -3.77 -0.60 27.23
C ASN A 124 -4.75 -1.07 26.11
N GLU A 125 -5.94 -1.59 26.46
CA GLU A 125 -7.03 -1.95 25.52
C GLU A 125 -7.24 -0.87 24.43
N THR A 126 -7.11 0.39 24.82
CA THR A 126 -7.20 1.56 23.94
C THR A 126 -6.21 1.50 22.77
N THR A 127 -4.99 1.01 23.00
CA THR A 127 -3.94 0.83 22.00
C THR A 127 -4.32 -0.22 20.98
N ILE A 128 -4.87 -1.37 21.41
CA ILE A 128 -5.32 -2.44 20.51
C ILE A 128 -6.47 -1.94 19.64
N ARG A 129 -7.47 -1.28 20.23
CA ARG A 129 -8.60 -0.72 19.45
C ARG A 129 -8.14 0.28 18.40
N LYS A 130 -7.20 1.16 18.77
CA LYS A 130 -6.59 2.10 17.82
C LYS A 130 -5.84 1.37 16.69
N ALA A 131 -5.04 0.36 17.03
CA ALA A 131 -4.33 -0.45 16.05
C ALA A 131 -5.28 -1.16 15.07
N LEU A 132 -6.38 -1.73 15.57
CA LEU A 132 -7.42 -2.34 14.73
C LEU A 132 -8.08 -1.33 13.77
N LEU A 133 -8.34 -0.10 14.24
CA LEU A 133 -8.87 0.97 13.38
C LEU A 133 -7.87 1.38 12.29
N GLU A 134 -6.59 1.51 12.62
CA GLU A 134 -5.51 1.78 11.64
C GLU A 134 -5.48 0.68 10.57
N LEU A 135 -5.50 -0.59 10.98
CA LEU A 135 -5.51 -1.73 10.06
C LEU A 135 -6.76 -1.75 9.17
N LYS A 136 -7.93 -1.40 9.71
CA LYS A 136 -9.17 -1.28 8.92
C LYS A 136 -9.05 -0.17 7.87
N HIS A 137 -8.64 1.02 8.27
CA HIS A 137 -8.52 2.16 7.36
C HIS A 137 -7.47 1.93 6.27
N ALA A 138 -6.37 1.24 6.60
CA ALA A 138 -5.34 0.86 5.64
C ALA A 138 -5.70 -0.40 4.83
N GLY A 139 -6.87 -1.00 5.06
CA GLY A 139 -7.43 -2.11 4.30
C GLY A 139 -6.90 -3.50 4.68
N TYR A 140 -6.04 -3.63 5.69
CA TYR A 140 -5.42 -4.90 6.08
C TYR A 140 -6.40 -5.91 6.69
N LEU A 141 -7.54 -5.46 7.21
CA LEU A 141 -8.58 -6.35 7.76
C LEU A 141 -9.51 -6.95 6.70
N GLU A 142 -9.30 -6.70 5.40
CA GLU A 142 -10.06 -7.36 4.33
C GLU A 142 -9.90 -8.89 4.38
N ASP A 143 -8.74 -9.36 4.80
CA ASP A 143 -8.38 -10.78 4.89
C ASP A 143 -8.78 -11.40 6.25
N TYR A 144 -9.30 -10.59 7.20
CA TYR A 144 -9.65 -10.98 8.58
C TYR A 144 -11.09 -10.56 8.93
N PRO A 145 -12.11 -11.30 8.45
CA PRO A 145 -13.51 -10.90 8.60
C PRO A 145 -13.96 -10.78 10.06
N GLU A 146 -13.40 -11.58 10.97
CA GLU A 146 -13.71 -11.55 12.40
C GLU A 146 -13.27 -10.23 13.05
N LEU A 147 -12.08 -9.74 12.70
CA LEU A 147 -11.54 -8.47 13.20
C LEU A 147 -12.23 -7.25 12.56
N ARG A 148 -12.74 -7.41 11.33
CA ARG A 148 -13.42 -6.34 10.59
C ARG A 148 -14.70 -5.86 11.25
N GLN A 149 -15.43 -6.74 11.94
CA GLN A 149 -16.70 -6.40 12.60
C GLN A 149 -16.51 -5.47 13.81
N ILE A 150 -15.30 -5.41 14.35
CA ILE A 150 -15.03 -4.83 15.67
C ILE A 150 -14.25 -3.51 15.58
N ALA A 151 -13.54 -3.27 14.47
CA ALA A 151 -12.91 -2.00 14.16
C ALA A 151 -13.93 -0.91 13.75
N THR A 152 -15.04 -0.75 14.47
CA THR A 152 -16.14 0.20 14.16
C THR A 152 -16.14 1.39 15.09
#